data_AF-F3GJQ6-F1
#
_entry.id   AF-F3GJQ6-F1
#
_cell.length_a   1.000
_cell.length_b   1.000
_cell.length_c   1.000
_cell.angle_alpha   90.00
_cell.angle_beta   90.00
_cell.angle_gamma   90.00
#
_symmetry.space_group_name_H-M   'P 1'
#
loop_
_entity.id
_entity.type
_entity.pdbx_description
1 polymer ?
#
loop_
_entity_poly.entity_id
_entity_poly.type
_entity_poly.pdbx_seq_one_letter_code
_entity_poly.pdbx_strand_id
1 'polypeptide(L)'
;MQGADCEVPIIDVQADAVLWAECPSDNPQPQRVGVNADHLAYVLYTSGTTGLPKGAMVTHRGLSNLLLWCQQFCGEHGSMLHKIPFGFDASAWEIFWPLLTGGRLVIARPGGHFEPGYLAQVVREQSVTAMVFVPAMLQLFLEVEEVSACLSLKDVFSGGGELSPAVARLFQERLPHARLHNVYGPTETTVISSVWTLEPGAEVPPRQLPIGRPIANTRFYVLDERDAPVPAGVTGQLHIGGVGV
;
A
#
# COMPACT_ATOMS: atom_id res chain seq x y z
N MET A 1 28.20 9.01 5.52
CA MET A 1 28.59 7.60 5.74
C MET A 1 28.91 7.01 4.38
N GLN A 2 30.16 6.61 4.18
CA GLN A 2 30.58 5.84 3.01
C GLN A 2 29.76 4.54 3.00
N GLY A 3 28.96 4.33 1.95
CA GLY A 3 28.25 3.08 1.76
C GLY A 3 29.29 1.97 1.58
N ALA A 4 29.23 0.95 2.43
CA ALA A 4 29.96 -0.26 2.18
C ALA A 4 29.53 -0.78 0.80
N ASP A 5 30.51 -1.09 -0.06
CA ASP A 5 30.30 -1.88 -1.27
C ASP A 5 29.69 -3.22 -0.84
N CYS A 6 28.36 -3.26 -0.84
CA CYS A 6 27.62 -4.49 -0.68
C CYS A 6 27.68 -5.16 -2.05
N GLU A 7 28.53 -6.20 -2.18
CA GLU A 7 28.46 -7.14 -3.30
C GLU A 7 27.11 -7.86 -3.20
N VAL A 8 26.06 -7.22 -3.71
CA VAL A 8 24.76 -7.87 -3.86
C VAL A 8 24.92 -8.84 -5.03
N PRO A 9 24.59 -10.14 -4.84
CA PRO A 9 24.63 -11.09 -5.94
C PRO A 9 23.72 -10.60 -7.06
N ILE A 10 24.32 -10.36 -8.23
CA ILE A 10 23.59 -10.05 -9.46
C ILE A 10 23.15 -11.40 -10.04
N ILE A 11 21.83 -11.57 -10.20
CA ILE A 11 21.25 -12.72 -10.85
C ILE A 11 20.78 -12.29 -12.24
N ASP A 12 21.35 -12.89 -13.28
CA ASP A 12 20.87 -12.75 -14.65
C ASP A 12 19.82 -13.84 -14.93
N VAL A 13 18.55 -13.47 -14.96
CA VAL A 13 17.44 -14.43 -15.10
C VAL A 13 17.54 -15.29 -16.37
N GLN A 14 18.24 -14.81 -17.42
CA GLN A 14 18.43 -15.56 -18.65
C GLN A 14 19.71 -16.41 -18.60
N ALA A 15 20.84 -15.82 -18.23
CA ALA A 15 22.12 -16.53 -18.22
C ALA A 15 22.22 -17.54 -17.07
N ASP A 16 21.64 -17.22 -15.91
CA ASP A 16 21.65 -18.05 -14.71
C ASP A 16 20.50 -19.06 -14.68
N ALA A 17 19.64 -19.10 -15.72
CA ALA A 17 18.52 -20.04 -15.81
C ALA A 17 18.95 -21.51 -15.62
N VAL A 18 20.18 -21.84 -16.05
CA VAL A 18 20.77 -23.16 -15.86
C VAL A 18 20.97 -23.53 -14.39
N LEU A 19 21.19 -22.54 -13.51
CA LEU A 19 21.44 -22.76 -12.07
C LEU A 19 20.20 -23.30 -11.34
N TRP A 20 19.01 -23.06 -11.87
CA TRP A 20 17.74 -23.52 -11.30
C TRP A 20 16.89 -24.30 -12.30
N ALA A 21 17.47 -24.76 -13.42
CA ALA A 21 16.77 -25.56 -14.42
C ALA A 21 16.26 -26.90 -13.84
N GLU A 22 16.95 -27.42 -12.83
CA GLU A 22 16.57 -28.65 -12.11
C GLU A 22 15.73 -28.38 -10.85
N CYS A 23 15.47 -27.10 -10.51
CA CYS A 23 14.62 -26.77 -9.38
C CYS A 23 13.15 -27.08 -9.69
N PRO A 24 12.32 -27.34 -8.66
CA PRO A 24 10.89 -27.57 -8.84
C PRO A 24 10.23 -26.38 -9.56
N SER A 25 9.39 -26.69 -10.56
CA SER A 25 8.59 -25.70 -11.29
C SER A 25 7.22 -25.43 -10.65
N ASP A 26 6.91 -26.13 -9.56
CA ASP A 26 5.73 -25.92 -8.72
C ASP A 26 6.06 -25.13 -7.46
N ASN A 27 5.03 -24.50 -6.88
CA ASN A 27 5.19 -23.77 -5.64
C ASN A 27 5.57 -24.73 -4.49
N PRO A 28 6.51 -24.36 -3.61
CA PRO A 28 6.83 -25.17 -2.44
C PRO A 28 5.58 -25.37 -1.60
N GLN A 29 5.26 -26.63 -1.26
CA GLN A 29 4.12 -26.93 -0.40
C GLN A 29 4.41 -26.43 1.02
N PRO A 30 3.66 -25.45 1.56
CA PRO A 30 3.96 -24.86 2.87
C PRO A 30 4.06 -25.89 3.99
N GLN A 31 3.25 -26.95 3.93
CA GLN A 31 3.25 -28.04 4.91
C GLN A 31 4.56 -28.84 4.90
N ARG A 32 5.21 -29.00 3.74
CA ARG A 32 6.48 -29.74 3.62
C ARG A 32 7.66 -28.99 4.23
N VAL A 33 7.61 -27.66 4.20
CA VAL A 33 8.63 -26.78 4.77
C VAL A 33 8.27 -26.26 6.16
N GLY A 34 7.15 -26.72 6.72
CA GLY A 34 6.67 -26.34 8.04
C GLY A 34 6.18 -24.90 8.16
N VAL A 35 5.95 -24.18 7.05
CA VAL A 35 5.47 -22.80 7.06
C VAL A 35 3.95 -22.78 7.29
N ASN A 36 3.50 -21.97 8.25
CA ASN A 36 2.09 -21.73 8.53
C ASN A 36 1.78 -20.23 8.57
N ALA A 37 0.49 -19.87 8.66
CA ALA A 37 0.04 -18.48 8.59
C ALA A 37 0.55 -17.59 9.75
N ASP A 38 0.93 -18.17 10.89
CA ASP A 38 1.41 -17.41 12.05
C ASP A 38 2.91 -17.11 12.00
N HIS A 39 3.63 -17.67 11.02
CA HIS A 39 5.00 -17.28 10.76
C HIS A 39 5.09 -15.89 10.16
N LEU A 40 6.24 -15.23 10.39
CA LEU A 40 6.53 -13.92 9.86
C LEU A 40 6.63 -13.96 8.33
N ALA A 41 5.92 -13.05 7.68
CA ALA A 41 6.08 -12.76 6.26
C ALA A 41 7.21 -11.74 6.04
N TYR A 42 7.33 -10.74 6.91
CA TYR A 42 8.42 -9.76 6.85
C TYR A 42 8.64 -9.06 8.20
N VAL A 43 9.81 -8.41 8.32
CA VAL A 43 10.13 -7.51 9.42
C VAL A 43 10.59 -6.18 8.84
N LEU A 44 9.97 -5.08 9.27
CA LEU A 44 10.37 -3.72 8.89
C LEU A 44 10.71 -2.89 10.11
N TYR A 45 11.76 -2.08 9.99
CA TYR A 45 12.23 -1.24 11.08
C TYR A 45 11.69 0.18 10.95
N THR A 46 11.01 0.66 11.99
CA THR A 46 10.50 2.04 12.07
C THR A 46 11.31 2.85 13.07
N SER A 47 11.27 4.18 12.97
CA SER A 47 11.94 5.06 13.94
C SER A 47 11.28 4.92 15.32
N GLY A 48 11.96 4.25 16.25
CA GLY A 48 11.47 4.12 17.62
C GLY A 48 11.59 5.43 18.39
N THR A 49 10.61 5.68 19.26
CA THR A 49 10.57 6.84 20.17
C THR A 49 11.74 6.90 21.16
N THR A 50 12.49 5.81 21.32
CA THR A 50 13.67 5.69 22.18
C THR A 50 15.00 5.94 21.44
N GLY A 51 14.96 6.29 20.16
CA GLY A 51 16.14 6.48 19.31
C GLY A 51 16.71 5.20 18.70
N LEU A 52 16.26 4.02 19.15
CA LEU A 52 16.57 2.73 18.53
C LEU A 52 15.43 2.31 17.60
N PRO A 53 15.73 1.83 16.36
CA PRO A 53 14.71 1.29 15.47
C PRO A 53 13.96 0.11 16.09
N LYS A 54 12.64 0.05 15.89
CA LYS A 54 11.78 -1.06 16.35
C LYS A 54 11.38 -1.90 15.15
N GLY A 55 11.55 -3.21 15.25
CA GLY A 55 11.13 -4.16 14.21
C GLY A 55 9.64 -4.49 14.36
N ALA A 56 8.83 -4.07 13.41
CA ALA A 56 7.45 -4.52 13.26
C ALA A 56 7.46 -5.89 12.56
N MET A 57 6.96 -6.91 13.25
CA MET A 57 6.98 -8.31 12.81
C MET A 57 5.61 -8.67 12.24
N VAL A 58 5.48 -8.68 10.91
CA VAL A 58 4.20 -8.94 10.24
C VAL A 58 4.10 -10.41 9.84
N THR A 59 2.99 -11.05 10.18
CA THR A 59 2.72 -12.47 9.88
C THR A 59 2.11 -12.67 8.49
N HIS A 60 2.23 -13.88 7.95
CA HIS A 60 1.50 -14.29 6.75
C HIS A 60 -0.01 -14.12 6.89
N ARG A 61 -0.57 -14.37 8.07
CA ARG A 61 -2.01 -14.24 8.37
C ARG A 61 -2.49 -12.80 8.20
N GLY A 62 -1.78 -11.84 8.82
CA GLY A 62 -2.10 -10.42 8.73
C GLY A 62 -2.02 -9.93 7.28
N LEU A 63 -0.93 -10.27 6.58
CA LEU A 63 -0.75 -9.86 5.20
C LEU A 63 -1.81 -10.49 4.28
N SER A 64 -2.10 -11.78 4.42
CA SER A 64 -3.13 -12.45 3.62
C SER A 64 -4.52 -11.83 3.82
N ASN A 65 -4.87 -11.45 5.05
CA ASN A 65 -6.12 -10.77 5.34
C ASN A 65 -6.25 -9.45 4.57
N LEU A 66 -5.20 -8.62 4.58
CA LEU A 66 -5.15 -7.38 3.81
C LEU A 66 -5.30 -7.65 2.32
N LEU A 67 -4.48 -8.55 1.75
CA LEU A 67 -4.43 -8.77 0.31
C LEU A 67 -5.74 -9.35 -0.25
N LEU A 68 -6.38 -10.26 0.50
CA LEU A 68 -7.70 -10.78 0.15
C LEU A 68 -8.78 -9.69 0.24
N TRP A 69 -8.72 -8.83 1.26
CA TRP A 69 -9.63 -7.69 1.35
C TRP A 69 -9.44 -6.72 0.16
N CYS A 70 -8.21 -6.50 -0.30
CA CYS A 70 -7.91 -5.62 -1.44
C CYS A 70 -8.48 -6.13 -2.78
N GLN A 71 -8.95 -7.38 -2.90
CA GLN A 71 -9.57 -7.92 -4.13
C GLN A 71 -10.78 -7.12 -4.61
N GLN A 72 -11.43 -6.35 -3.73
CA GLN A 72 -12.54 -5.48 -4.10
C GLN A 72 -12.13 -4.27 -4.96
N PHE A 73 -10.84 -3.94 -4.99
CA PHE A 73 -10.29 -2.86 -5.80
C PHE A 73 -9.67 -3.41 -7.08
N CYS A 74 -9.79 -2.69 -8.18
CA CYS A 74 -9.24 -3.02 -9.51
C CYS A 74 -9.54 -4.41 -10.11
N GLY A 75 -10.29 -5.28 -9.42
CA GLY A 75 -10.71 -6.60 -9.88
C GLY A 75 -9.56 -7.60 -10.08
N GLU A 76 -9.93 -8.82 -10.49
CA GLU A 76 -8.98 -9.77 -11.08
C GLU A 76 -8.38 -9.12 -12.34
N HIS A 77 -7.06 -9.20 -12.50
CA HIS A 77 -6.29 -8.58 -13.60
C HIS A 77 -6.00 -7.07 -13.51
N GLY A 78 -6.16 -6.45 -12.34
CA GLY A 78 -5.65 -5.09 -12.09
C GLY A 78 -4.13 -4.97 -12.32
N SER A 79 -3.66 -3.78 -12.67
CA SER A 79 -2.23 -3.48 -12.84
C SER A 79 -1.75 -2.50 -11.76
N MET A 80 -0.85 -2.95 -10.90
CA MET A 80 -0.24 -2.16 -9.82
C MET A 80 1.12 -1.60 -10.26
N LEU A 81 1.39 -0.32 -9.96
CA LEU A 81 2.76 0.20 -10.06
C LEU A 81 3.48 0.00 -8.72
N HIS A 82 4.53 -0.80 -8.73
CA HIS A 82 5.48 -0.85 -7.62
C HIS A 82 6.51 0.27 -7.76
N LYS A 83 6.48 1.20 -6.81
CA LYS A 83 7.38 2.35 -6.73
C LYS A 83 7.82 2.68 -5.30
N ILE A 84 7.12 2.15 -4.30
CA ILE A 84 7.42 2.43 -2.89
C ILE A 84 8.69 1.66 -2.49
N PRO A 85 9.68 2.33 -1.88
CA PRO A 85 10.89 1.65 -1.40
C PRO A 85 10.56 0.50 -0.45
N PHE A 86 11.32 -0.61 -0.53
CA PHE A 86 11.11 -1.82 0.29
C PHE A 86 11.15 -1.58 1.81
N GLY A 87 11.75 -0.48 2.27
CA GLY A 87 11.76 -0.10 3.68
C GLY A 87 10.41 0.34 4.23
N PHE A 88 9.41 0.55 3.37
CA PHE A 88 8.04 0.89 3.76
C PHE A 88 7.10 -0.27 3.47
N ASP A 89 6.21 -0.56 4.41
CA ASP A 89 5.28 -1.68 4.39
C ASP A 89 4.28 -1.66 3.23
N ALA A 90 3.91 -0.48 2.75
CA ALA A 90 3.10 -0.32 1.54
C ALA A 90 3.73 -0.96 0.29
N SER A 91 5.06 -1.15 0.26
CA SER A 91 5.72 -1.92 -0.81
C SER A 91 5.26 -3.38 -0.85
N ALA A 92 5.05 -4.01 0.32
CA ALA A 92 4.56 -5.38 0.40
C ALA A 92 3.17 -5.49 -0.23
N TRP A 93 2.32 -4.48 -0.02
CA TRP A 93 1.03 -4.42 -0.69
C TRP A 93 1.17 -4.23 -2.21
N GLU A 94 2.00 -3.28 -2.67
CA GLU A 94 2.24 -3.06 -4.11
C GLU A 94 2.70 -4.33 -4.83
N ILE A 95 3.53 -5.15 -4.17
CA ILE A 95 4.09 -6.38 -4.73
C ILE A 95 3.09 -7.53 -4.66
N PHE A 96 2.58 -7.83 -3.47
CA PHE A 96 1.89 -9.11 -3.24
C PHE A 96 0.41 -9.08 -3.65
N TRP A 97 -0.24 -7.92 -3.69
CA TRP A 97 -1.63 -7.85 -4.14
C TRP A 97 -1.82 -8.33 -5.58
N PRO A 98 -1.14 -7.77 -6.61
CA PRO A 98 -1.34 -8.25 -7.97
C PRO A 98 -0.87 -9.70 -8.14
N LEU A 99 0.17 -10.14 -7.42
CA LEU A 99 0.64 -11.52 -7.49
C LEU A 99 -0.35 -12.53 -6.88
N LEU A 100 -1.09 -12.13 -5.85
CA LEU A 100 -2.13 -12.98 -5.24
C LEU A 100 -3.40 -13.05 -6.10
N THR A 101 -3.72 -11.99 -6.84
CA THR A 101 -4.99 -11.86 -7.58
C THR A 101 -4.87 -12.15 -9.08
N GLY A 102 -3.69 -12.58 -9.56
CA GLY A 102 -3.44 -12.76 -11.00
C GLY A 102 -3.39 -11.44 -11.77
N GLY A 103 -3.14 -10.34 -11.07
CA GLY A 103 -2.89 -9.02 -11.62
C GLY A 103 -1.48 -8.85 -12.18
N ARG A 104 -1.24 -7.68 -12.76
CA ARG A 104 0.06 -7.29 -13.34
C ARG A 104 0.82 -6.39 -12.37
N LEU A 105 2.09 -6.71 -12.14
CA LEU A 105 3.02 -5.85 -11.43
C LEU A 105 3.88 -5.07 -12.44
N VAL A 106 3.76 -3.75 -12.45
CA VAL A 106 4.65 -2.85 -13.20
C VAL A 106 5.68 -2.31 -12.23
N ILE A 107 6.97 -2.42 -12.55
CA ILE A 107 8.05 -1.98 -11.65
C ILE A 107 8.60 -0.65 -12.17
N ALA A 108 8.58 0.38 -11.31
CA ALA A 108 9.20 1.66 -11.61
C ALA A 108 10.74 1.54 -11.65
N ARG A 109 11.39 2.35 -12.49
CA ARG A 109 12.86 2.45 -12.49
C ARG A 109 13.36 3.01 -11.16
N PRO A 110 14.60 2.68 -10.73
CA PRO A 110 15.22 3.30 -9.56
C PRO A 110 15.15 4.83 -9.63
N GLY A 111 14.76 5.47 -8.51
CA GLY A 111 14.59 6.92 -8.41
C GLY A 111 13.30 7.49 -9.03
N GLY A 112 12.62 6.76 -9.92
CA GLY A 112 11.43 7.26 -10.63
C GLY A 112 10.23 7.58 -9.74
N HIS A 113 10.20 7.07 -8.51
CA HIS A 113 9.15 7.36 -7.54
C HIS A 113 9.13 8.83 -7.05
N PHE A 114 10.20 9.60 -7.29
CA PHE A 114 10.27 11.04 -7.03
C PHE A 114 9.91 11.91 -8.24
N GLU A 115 9.57 11.31 -9.39
CA GLU A 115 9.38 12.02 -10.66
C GLU A 115 7.92 11.95 -11.12
N PRO A 116 7.07 12.94 -10.77
CA PRO A 116 5.65 12.95 -11.13
C PRO A 116 5.35 12.73 -12.62
N GLY A 117 6.11 13.39 -13.51
CA GLY A 117 5.95 13.27 -14.96
C GLY A 117 6.24 11.87 -15.48
N TYR A 118 7.28 11.22 -14.94
CA TYR A 118 7.61 9.84 -15.25
C TYR A 118 6.51 8.88 -14.77
N LEU A 119 5.98 9.09 -13.55
CA LEU A 119 4.86 8.28 -13.05
C LEU A 119 3.64 8.38 -13.97
N ALA A 120 3.29 9.59 -14.42
CA ALA A 120 2.19 9.79 -15.35
C ALA A 120 2.45 9.08 -16.69
N GLN A 121 3.68 9.16 -17.21
CA GLN A 121 4.08 8.45 -18.42
C GLN A 121 3.91 6.93 -18.27
N VAL A 122 4.43 6.34 -17.20
CA VAL A 122 4.32 4.89 -16.96
C VAL A 122 2.87 4.45 -16.84
N VAL A 123 2.02 5.24 -16.17
CA VAL A 123 0.59 4.92 -16.08
C VAL A 123 -0.04 4.79 -17.46
N ARG A 124 0.23 5.74 -18.36
CA ARG A 124 -0.32 5.72 -19.73
C ARG A 124 0.26 4.59 -20.57
N GLU A 125 1.58 4.42 -20.56
CA GLU A 125 2.27 3.42 -21.40
C GLU A 125 1.99 1.99 -20.95
N GLN A 126 1.86 1.77 -19.64
CA GLN A 126 1.70 0.44 -19.06
C GLN A 126 0.26 0.15 -18.63
N SER A 127 -0.67 1.07 -18.87
CA SER A 127 -2.08 0.93 -18.48
C SER A 127 -2.25 0.58 -17.00
N VAL A 128 -1.50 1.24 -16.12
CA VAL A 128 -1.59 1.04 -14.66
C VAL A 128 -3.01 1.41 -14.19
N THR A 129 -3.60 0.57 -13.34
CA THR A 129 -4.96 0.75 -12.83
C THR A 129 -5.00 1.19 -11.38
N ALA A 130 -3.98 0.85 -10.59
CA ALA A 130 -3.88 1.20 -9.18
C ALA A 130 -2.52 1.80 -8.81
N MET A 131 -2.55 2.80 -7.91
CA MET A 131 -1.35 3.42 -7.35
C MET A 131 -1.55 3.84 -5.89
N VAL A 132 -0.47 3.78 -5.11
CA VAL A 132 -0.44 4.25 -3.72
C VAL A 132 0.44 5.49 -3.63
N PHE A 133 0.01 6.50 -2.89
CA PHE A 133 0.73 7.74 -2.67
C PHE A 133 0.77 8.12 -1.19
N VAL A 134 1.81 8.86 -0.81
CA VAL A 134 1.71 9.78 0.32
C VAL A 134 1.06 11.08 -0.16
N PRO A 135 0.27 11.81 0.68
CA PRO A 135 -0.51 12.96 0.22
C PRO A 135 0.31 14.02 -0.53
N ALA A 136 1.52 14.33 -0.07
CA ALA A 136 2.40 15.31 -0.72
C ALA A 136 2.81 14.88 -2.14
N MET A 137 3.10 13.59 -2.35
CA MET A 137 3.44 13.07 -3.67
C MET A 137 2.21 12.98 -4.58
N LEU A 138 1.03 12.68 -4.02
CA LEU A 138 -0.22 12.73 -4.78
C LEU A 138 -0.49 14.13 -5.32
N GLN A 139 -0.27 15.16 -4.49
CA GLN A 139 -0.42 16.55 -4.94
C GLN A 139 0.51 16.86 -6.13
N LEU A 140 1.81 16.57 -5.99
CA LEU A 140 2.78 16.79 -7.06
C LEU A 140 2.44 16.01 -8.34
N PHE A 141 1.93 14.79 -8.20
CA PHE A 141 1.43 14.00 -9.31
C PHE A 141 0.27 14.71 -10.02
N LEU A 142 -0.74 15.17 -9.27
CA LEU A 142 -1.92 15.85 -9.82
C LEU A 142 -1.61 17.20 -10.46
N GLU A 143 -0.48 17.83 -10.16
CA GLU A 143 -0.03 19.06 -10.82
C GLU A 143 0.50 18.82 -12.25
N VAL A 144 0.86 17.58 -12.60
CA VAL A 144 1.33 17.21 -13.95
C VAL A 144 0.19 17.22 -14.95
N GLU A 145 0.39 17.88 -16.10
CA GLU A 145 -0.70 18.11 -17.05
C GLU A 145 -1.28 16.82 -17.64
N GLU A 146 -0.39 15.88 -17.95
CA GLU A 146 -0.71 14.62 -18.60
C GLU A 146 -1.43 13.61 -17.69
N VAL A 147 -1.62 13.93 -16.40
CA VAL A 147 -2.39 13.07 -15.49
C VAL A 147 -3.85 12.97 -15.89
N SER A 148 -4.41 14.02 -16.50
CA SER A 148 -5.78 13.98 -17.04
C SER A 148 -5.94 12.93 -18.17
N ALA A 149 -4.84 12.47 -18.78
CA ALA A 149 -4.83 11.40 -19.78
C ALA A 149 -4.58 10.00 -19.20
N CYS A 150 -4.44 9.85 -17.88
CA CYS A 150 -4.26 8.56 -17.19
C CYS A 150 -5.59 7.81 -17.03
N LEU A 151 -6.27 7.52 -18.15
CA LEU A 151 -7.63 6.95 -18.18
C LEU A 151 -7.72 5.52 -17.62
N SER A 152 -6.60 4.78 -17.60
CA SER A 152 -6.51 3.44 -17.03
C SER A 152 -6.57 3.43 -15.52
N LEU A 153 -6.15 4.52 -14.86
CA LEU A 153 -6.07 4.62 -13.40
C LEU A 153 -7.49 4.68 -12.81
N LYS A 154 -7.87 3.67 -12.03
CA LYS A 154 -9.20 3.50 -11.44
C LYS A 154 -9.20 3.69 -9.93
N ASP A 155 -8.18 3.19 -9.25
CA ASP A 155 -8.08 3.24 -7.79
C ASP A 155 -6.78 3.93 -7.37
N VAL A 156 -6.89 5.06 -6.67
CA VAL A 156 -5.73 5.78 -6.13
C VAL A 156 -5.83 5.80 -4.63
N PHE A 157 -4.82 5.29 -3.97
CA PHE A 157 -4.77 5.21 -2.51
C PHE A 157 -3.81 6.28 -1.98
N SER A 158 -4.22 6.96 -0.92
CA SER A 158 -3.41 7.95 -0.23
C SER A 158 -3.33 7.60 1.24
N GLY A 159 -2.11 7.44 1.77
CA GLY A 159 -1.87 7.05 3.17
C GLY A 159 -0.53 7.54 3.70
N GLY A 160 -0.27 7.31 4.99
CA GLY A 160 0.97 7.72 5.65
C GLY A 160 1.07 9.22 5.98
N GLY A 161 -0.01 9.98 5.78
CA GLY A 161 -0.13 11.39 6.13
C GLY A 161 -1.57 11.88 6.00
N GLU A 162 -1.82 13.13 6.37
CA GLU A 162 -3.16 13.73 6.25
C GLU A 162 -3.45 14.11 4.79
N LEU A 163 -4.47 13.48 4.21
CA LEU A 163 -5.02 13.86 2.90
C LEU A 163 -5.98 15.03 3.06
N SER A 164 -5.67 16.17 2.44
CA SER A 164 -6.48 17.38 2.56
C SER A 164 -7.67 17.40 1.59
N PRO A 165 -8.78 18.09 1.94
CA PRO A 165 -9.88 18.33 1.01
C PRO A 165 -9.46 19.04 -0.28
N ALA A 166 -8.41 19.88 -0.25
CA ALA A 166 -7.90 20.56 -1.43
C ALA A 166 -7.30 19.57 -2.44
N VAL A 167 -6.47 18.63 -1.97
CA VAL A 167 -5.90 17.57 -2.82
C VAL A 167 -7.00 16.65 -3.35
N ALA A 168 -8.03 16.34 -2.55
CA ALA A 168 -9.16 15.54 -3.01
C ALA A 168 -10.02 16.22 -4.08
N ARG A 169 -10.21 17.55 -4.02
CA ARG A 169 -10.89 18.30 -5.09
C ARG A 169 -10.06 18.32 -6.37
N LEU A 170 -8.77 18.63 -6.25
CA LEU A 170 -7.85 18.57 -7.38
C LEU A 170 -7.85 17.17 -8.01
N PHE A 171 -7.88 16.12 -7.19
CA PHE A 171 -8.00 14.74 -7.68
C PHE A 171 -9.26 14.55 -8.55
N GLN A 172 -10.43 15.01 -8.11
CA GLN A 172 -11.65 14.90 -8.91
C GLN A 172 -11.59 15.70 -10.21
N GLU A 173 -10.90 16.85 -10.22
CA GLU A 173 -10.70 17.65 -11.42
C GLU A 173 -9.78 16.95 -12.44
N ARG A 174 -8.68 16.35 -11.96
CA ARG A 174 -7.68 15.70 -12.83
C ARG A 174 -8.07 14.28 -13.23
N LEU A 175 -8.73 13.52 -12.36
CA LEU A 175 -9.07 12.11 -12.55
C LEU A 175 -10.55 11.87 -12.20
N PRO A 176 -11.50 12.51 -12.92
CA PRO A 176 -12.93 12.50 -12.57
C PRO A 176 -13.56 11.10 -12.61
N HIS A 177 -12.93 10.13 -13.27
CA HIS A 177 -13.40 8.74 -13.38
C HIS A 177 -12.84 7.80 -12.31
N ALA A 178 -11.85 8.23 -11.53
CA ALA A 178 -11.14 7.39 -10.57
C ALA A 178 -11.69 7.55 -9.15
N ARG A 179 -11.50 6.52 -8.33
CA ARG A 179 -11.78 6.54 -6.89
C ARG A 179 -10.53 6.97 -6.13
N LEU A 180 -10.72 7.83 -5.13
CA LEU A 180 -9.66 8.20 -4.19
C LEU A 180 -9.93 7.56 -2.84
N HIS A 181 -8.99 6.75 -2.37
CA HIS A 181 -9.07 6.05 -1.11
C HIS A 181 -8.13 6.70 -0.10
N ASN A 182 -8.69 7.28 0.95
CA ASN A 182 -7.92 7.69 2.12
C ASN A 182 -7.74 6.46 3.01
N VAL A 183 -6.51 5.94 3.07
CA VAL A 183 -6.18 4.72 3.82
C VAL A 183 -5.35 5.05 5.05
N TYR A 184 -5.61 4.33 6.13
CA TYR A 184 -4.90 4.50 7.39
C TYR A 184 -4.54 3.15 7.99
N GLY A 185 -3.30 3.04 8.47
CA GLY A 185 -2.81 1.89 9.22
C GLY A 185 -1.36 2.14 9.64
N PRO A 186 -1.00 1.89 10.91
CA PRO A 186 0.40 1.78 11.30
C PRO A 186 0.99 0.43 10.87
N THR A 187 2.31 0.37 10.74
CA THR A 187 3.04 -0.84 10.30
C THR A 187 2.79 -2.05 11.21
N GLU A 188 2.62 -1.81 12.51
CA GLU A 188 2.29 -2.79 13.53
C GLU A 188 0.92 -3.47 13.33
N THR A 189 0.09 -2.94 12.42
CA THR A 189 -1.25 -3.49 12.12
C THR A 189 -1.39 -3.95 10.67
N THR A 190 -0.25 -4.19 10.02
CA THR A 190 -0.15 -4.67 8.63
C THR A 190 -0.70 -3.68 7.60
N VAL A 191 0.09 -2.64 7.29
CA VAL A 191 -0.11 -1.67 6.19
C VAL A 191 -1.37 -0.80 6.28
N ILE A 192 -2.57 -1.40 6.14
CA ILE A 192 -3.86 -0.69 6.13
C ILE A 192 -4.79 -1.37 7.12
N SER A 193 -5.39 -0.54 7.96
CA SER A 193 -6.38 -0.91 8.95
C SER A 193 -7.78 -0.35 8.67
N SER A 194 -7.88 0.78 7.97
CA SER A 194 -9.15 1.37 7.55
C SER A 194 -9.07 2.09 6.21
N VAL A 195 -10.23 2.28 5.58
CA VAL A 195 -10.36 3.05 4.35
C VAL A 195 -11.62 3.91 4.35
N TRP A 196 -11.49 5.12 3.81
CA TRP A 196 -12.59 5.91 3.29
C TRP A 196 -12.42 6.12 1.79
N THR A 197 -13.51 6.03 1.02
CA THR A 197 -13.49 6.20 -0.43
C THR A 197 -14.27 7.44 -0.83
N LEU A 198 -13.64 8.31 -1.60
CA LEU A 198 -14.29 9.35 -2.40
C LEU A 198 -14.63 8.76 -3.77
N GLU A 199 -15.91 8.56 -4.01
CA GLU A 199 -16.43 8.10 -5.30
C GLU A 199 -16.39 9.23 -6.35
N PRO A 200 -16.26 8.89 -7.65
CA PRO A 200 -16.44 9.83 -8.76
C PRO A 200 -17.68 10.72 -8.60
N GLY A 201 -17.49 12.04 -8.64
CA GLY A 201 -18.58 13.03 -8.55
C GLY A 201 -19.21 13.20 -7.16
N ALA A 202 -18.77 12.48 -6.13
CA ALA A 202 -19.26 12.67 -4.77
C ALA A 202 -18.75 13.99 -4.17
N GLU A 203 -19.51 14.57 -3.23
CA GLU A 203 -19.09 15.79 -2.55
C GLU A 203 -17.88 15.56 -1.64
N VAL A 204 -16.86 16.41 -1.78
CA VAL A 204 -15.67 16.38 -0.92
C VAL A 204 -15.98 17.02 0.44
N PRO A 205 -15.78 16.31 1.57
CA PRO A 205 -15.96 16.88 2.90
C PRO A 205 -15.20 18.20 3.07
N PRO A 206 -15.84 19.27 3.59
CA PRO A 206 -15.27 20.62 3.49
C PRO A 206 -14.09 20.86 4.44
N ARG A 207 -14.01 20.12 5.56
CA ARG A 207 -13.02 20.36 6.62
C ARG A 207 -11.91 19.32 6.67
N GLN A 208 -12.27 18.04 6.83
CA GLN A 208 -11.33 16.96 6.99
C GLN A 208 -11.88 15.69 6.35
N LEU A 209 -10.99 14.90 5.73
CA LEU A 209 -11.34 13.61 5.18
C LEU A 209 -11.22 12.56 6.29
N PRO A 210 -12.23 11.70 6.48
CA PRO A 210 -12.15 10.65 7.49
C PRO A 210 -11.15 9.57 7.06
N ILE A 211 -10.61 8.85 8.05
CA ILE A 211 -9.85 7.60 7.83
C ILE A 211 -10.76 6.39 7.55
N GLY A 212 -12.07 6.61 7.64
CA GLY A 212 -13.11 5.68 7.21
C GLY A 212 -13.40 4.55 8.18
N ARG A 213 -13.65 3.37 7.62
CA ARG A 213 -14.10 2.18 8.38
C ARG A 213 -13.02 1.10 8.40
N PRO A 214 -12.96 0.28 9.46
CA PRO A 214 -12.04 -0.85 9.52
C PRO A 214 -12.18 -1.79 8.32
N ILE A 215 -11.06 -2.35 7.88
CA ILE A 215 -11.04 -3.41 6.87
C ILE A 215 -11.56 -4.74 7.45
N ALA A 216 -11.66 -5.78 6.61
CA ALA A 216 -12.10 -7.10 7.05
C ALA A 216 -11.23 -7.62 8.21
N ASN A 217 -11.88 -8.22 9.21
CA ASN A 217 -11.24 -8.79 10.41
C ASN A 217 -10.42 -7.80 11.24
N THR A 218 -10.67 -6.50 11.10
CA THR A 218 -10.07 -5.41 11.89
C THR A 218 -11.15 -4.68 12.70
N ARG A 219 -10.79 -4.21 13.89
CA ARG A 219 -11.67 -3.48 14.81
C ARG A 219 -10.99 -2.22 15.29
N PHE A 220 -11.75 -1.14 15.30
CA PHE A 220 -11.34 0.13 15.90
C PHE A 220 -12.10 0.34 17.21
N TYR A 221 -11.37 0.78 18.22
CA TYR A 221 -11.91 1.26 19.47
C TYR A 221 -11.40 2.68 19.70
N VAL A 222 -12.28 3.58 20.13
CA VAL A 222 -11.89 4.92 20.56
C VAL A 222 -12.09 4.95 22.07
N LEU A 223 -10.99 5.00 22.81
CA LEU A 223 -10.98 4.80 24.27
C LEU A 223 -10.60 6.07 25.02
N ASP A 224 -11.10 6.20 26.24
CA ASP A 224 -10.62 7.21 27.20
C ASP A 224 -9.35 6.75 27.93
N GLU A 225 -8.86 7.56 28.88
CA GLU A 225 -7.67 7.27 29.68
C GLU A 225 -7.82 6.07 30.63
N ARG A 226 -9.01 5.48 30.73
CA ARG A 226 -9.34 4.31 31.57
C ARG A 226 -9.65 3.07 30.73
N ASP A 227 -9.27 3.08 29.45
CA ASP A 227 -9.54 2.03 28.47
C ASP A 227 -11.05 1.75 28.24
N ALA A 228 -11.92 2.72 28.51
CA ALA A 228 -13.36 2.60 28.26
C ALA A 228 -13.76 3.24 26.92
N PRO A 229 -14.68 2.64 26.14
CA PRO A 229 -15.17 3.24 24.90
C PRO A 229 -15.83 4.61 25.12
N VAL A 230 -15.42 5.61 24.34
CA VAL A 230 -16.02 6.94 24.38
C VAL A 230 -17.35 6.99 23.58
N PRO A 231 -18.28 7.89 23.93
CA PRO A 231 -19.48 8.11 23.13
C PRO A 231 -19.18 8.58 21.70
N ALA A 232 -20.11 8.33 20.76
CA ALA A 232 -19.97 8.79 19.38
C ALA A 232 -19.79 10.32 19.31
N GLY A 233 -18.78 10.76 18.55
CA GLY A 233 -18.42 12.18 18.38
C GLY A 233 -17.48 12.74 19.45
N VAL A 234 -17.15 11.97 20.50
CA VAL A 234 -16.16 12.36 21.50
C VAL A 234 -14.78 11.86 21.08
N THR A 235 -13.77 12.72 21.22
CA THR A 235 -12.37 12.38 20.93
C THR A 235 -11.81 11.42 22.00
N GLY A 236 -11.05 10.42 21.58
CA GLY A 236 -10.30 9.51 22.43
C GLY A 236 -9.11 8.91 21.70
N GLN A 237 -8.42 7.95 22.33
CA GLN A 237 -7.28 7.25 21.75
C GLN A 237 -7.75 6.11 20.85
N LEU A 238 -7.19 6.02 19.64
CA LEU A 238 -7.52 4.96 18.69
C LEU A 238 -6.72 3.69 19.00
N HIS A 239 -7.43 2.61 19.33
CA HIS A 239 -6.87 1.27 19.48
C HIS A 239 -7.35 0.39 18.34
N ILE A 240 -6.43 -0.42 17.82
CA ILE A 240 -6.67 -1.31 16.67
C ILE A 240 -6.49 -2.74 17.15
N GLY A 241 -7.46 -3.59 16.85
CA GLY A 241 -7.39 -5.03 17.10
C GLY A 241 -7.83 -5.82 15.87
N GLY A 242 -7.53 -7.11 15.84
CA GLY A 242 -7.93 -7.99 14.75
C GLY A 242 -6.77 -8.80 14.20
N VAL A 243 -6.98 -9.40 13.03
CA VAL A 243 -6.04 -10.34 12.40
C VAL A 243 -4.75 -9.66 11.89
N GLY A 244 -4.80 -8.34 11.64
CA GLY A 244 -3.63 -7.59 11.16
C GLY A 244 -2.61 -7.20 12.25
N VAL A 245 -2.91 -7.49 13.52
CA VAL A 245 -2.06 -7.17 14.69
C VAL A 245 -1.19 -8.36 15.08
#